data_AF-A0A0Q5QHR3-F1
#
_entry.id   AF-A0A0Q5QHR3-F1
#
_cell.length_a   1.000
_cell.length_b   1.000
_cell.length_c   1.000
_cell.angle_alpha   90.00
_cell.angle_beta   90.00
_cell.angle_gamma   90.00
#
_symmetry.space_group_name_H-M   'P 1'
#
loop_
_entity.id
_entity.type
_entity.pdbx_description
1 polymer ?
#
loop_
_entity_poly.entity_id
_entity_poly.type
_entity_poly.pdbx_seq_one_letter_code
_entity_poly.pdbx_strand_id
1 'polypeptide(L)'
;MHQWDPVTTPRESNRVARVYRFAPAVGDRLFRLANQADREMALTPRFLLRPYLPEHYLRDVADVEATAGAPISSAVHIEASWQGSDPMAPAGETRWIDALPFGVAGAPALAAIVGHAQPRDSHLGALLSMHERSAQRAPFRGIRTMAAHHPDPKVRDWTDTPHLLASRDFLHGFARVAERGLSFEAWVYSHQLHDVAVLAREYPEATIVLDHYATPVGVFGPMGARTGHTAAARADILARWRDGMAEVAACRNVVAKHSGVAFSFLGYGHQSSGNIGSQATLTDMMGPLIAHTTDLFGPDRLMFGSNFPIDKPNASVATIVGTLLDVLAPRGPELLRKVFRDNAVRVYRLDEESSDPR
;
A
#
# COMPACT_ATOMS: atom_id res chain seq x y z
N MET A 1 6.87 0.41 -0.06
CA MET A 1 7.07 -0.62 0.99
C MET A 1 6.77 0.02 2.34
N HIS A 2 6.64 -0.78 3.40
CA HIS A 2 6.50 -0.31 4.78
C HIS A 2 7.71 -0.75 5.60
N GLN A 3 8.00 -0.01 6.67
CA GLN A 3 8.96 -0.37 7.71
C GLN A 3 8.33 -0.12 9.07
N TRP A 4 8.71 -0.94 10.05
CA TRP A 4 8.29 -0.75 11.43
C TRP A 4 9.19 -1.45 12.43
N ASP A 5 9.22 -0.91 13.65
CA ASP A 5 9.70 -1.65 14.82
C ASP A 5 8.69 -1.53 15.96
N PRO A 6 7.77 -2.50 16.14
CA PRO A 6 6.73 -2.43 17.16
C PRO A 6 7.29 -2.60 18.59
N VAL A 7 8.60 -2.79 18.76
CA VAL A 7 9.24 -2.87 20.07
C VAL A 7 9.75 -1.50 20.50
N THR A 8 10.36 -0.76 19.58
CA THR A 8 11.09 0.48 19.86
C THR A 8 10.40 1.75 19.35
N THR A 9 9.43 1.63 18.43
CA THR A 9 8.68 2.77 17.87
C THR A 9 7.23 2.80 18.38
N PRO A 10 6.57 3.97 18.43
CA PRO A 10 5.16 4.11 18.83
C PRO A 10 4.16 3.42 17.88
N ARG A 11 3.44 2.40 18.37
CA ARG A 11 2.32 1.73 17.69
C ARG A 11 1.27 1.21 18.67
N GLU A 12 0.07 0.94 18.18
CA GLU A 12 -1.01 0.31 18.96
C GLU A 12 -0.58 -1.07 19.48
N SER A 13 0.18 -1.81 18.68
CA SER A 13 0.60 -3.18 18.97
C SER A 13 1.78 -3.28 19.94
N ASN A 14 2.35 -2.17 20.45
CA ASN A 14 3.61 -2.18 21.22
C ASN A 14 3.61 -3.13 22.42
N ARG A 15 2.54 -3.13 23.21
CA ARG A 15 2.43 -4.01 24.39
C ARG A 15 2.41 -5.48 23.98
N VAL A 16 1.67 -5.80 22.92
CA VAL A 16 1.53 -7.17 22.39
C VAL A 16 2.84 -7.61 21.73
N ALA A 17 3.51 -6.73 20.98
CA ALA A 17 4.78 -7.02 20.32
C ALA A 17 5.92 -7.30 21.31
N ARG A 18 5.98 -6.57 22.43
CA ARG A 18 6.95 -6.84 23.51
C ARG A 18 6.75 -8.23 24.10
N VAL A 19 5.51 -8.66 24.35
CA VAL A 19 5.20 -10.02 24.81
C VAL A 19 5.55 -11.06 23.73
N TYR A 20 5.18 -10.79 22.47
CA TYR A 20 5.45 -11.66 21.34
C TYR A 20 6.95 -11.91 21.12
N ARG A 21 7.81 -10.91 21.39
CA ARG A 21 9.27 -11.03 21.31
C ARG A 21 9.83 -12.12 22.22
N PHE A 22 9.30 -12.27 23.43
CA PHE A 22 9.78 -13.24 24.42
C PHE A 22 9.08 -14.59 24.33
N ALA A 23 7.81 -14.62 23.92
CA ALA A 23 7.01 -15.84 23.88
C ALA A 23 6.18 -15.94 22.58
N PRO A 24 6.81 -16.13 21.40
CA PRO A 24 6.12 -16.13 20.11
C PRO A 24 5.05 -17.24 20.01
N ALA A 25 5.33 -18.43 20.55
CA ALA A 25 4.36 -19.52 20.56
C ALA A 25 3.09 -19.20 21.38
N VAL A 26 3.22 -18.40 22.44
CA VAL A 26 2.06 -17.91 23.22
C VAL A 26 1.31 -16.85 22.42
N GLY A 27 2.04 -15.93 21.79
CA GLY A 27 1.47 -14.92 20.91
C GLY A 27 0.67 -15.49 19.74
N ASP A 28 1.17 -16.54 19.08
CA ASP A 28 0.47 -17.23 17.99
C ASP A 28 -0.84 -17.90 18.48
N ARG A 29 -0.85 -18.42 19.72
CA ARG A 29 -2.07 -18.96 20.35
C ARG A 29 -3.07 -17.85 20.68
N LEU A 30 -2.60 -16.74 21.26
CA LEU A 30 -3.44 -15.59 21.60
C LEU A 30 -4.03 -14.92 20.36
N PHE A 31 -3.30 -14.87 19.25
CA PHE A 31 -3.80 -14.32 17.99
C PHE A 31 -5.04 -15.05 17.46
N ARG A 32 -5.23 -16.33 17.80
CA ARG A 32 -6.46 -17.07 17.44
C ARG A 32 -7.71 -16.49 18.12
N LEU A 33 -7.54 -15.76 19.22
CA LEU A 33 -8.61 -15.08 19.95
C LEU A 33 -8.82 -13.63 19.48
N ALA A 34 -7.98 -13.10 18.59
CA ALA A 34 -8.18 -11.78 18.01
C ALA A 34 -9.48 -11.72 17.21
N ASN A 35 -10.03 -10.51 17.06
CA ASN A 35 -11.25 -10.34 16.28
C ASN A 35 -11.03 -10.84 14.84
N GLN A 36 -12.12 -11.21 14.17
CA GLN A 36 -12.07 -11.81 12.83
C GLN A 36 -11.39 -10.89 11.81
N ALA A 37 -11.69 -9.59 11.84
CA ALA A 37 -11.15 -8.61 10.91
C ALA A 37 -9.61 -8.55 10.96
N ASP A 38 -9.03 -8.52 12.17
CA ASP A 38 -7.57 -8.52 12.35
C ASP A 38 -6.94 -9.86 11.94
N ARG A 39 -7.63 -10.98 12.18
CA ARG A 39 -7.15 -12.31 11.78
C ARG A 39 -7.14 -12.48 10.26
N GLU A 40 -8.19 -12.05 9.59
CA GLU A 40 -8.30 -12.10 8.13
C GLU A 40 -7.35 -11.13 7.45
N MET A 41 -7.14 -9.94 8.04
CA MET A 41 -6.15 -8.99 7.56
C MET A 41 -4.72 -9.55 7.66
N ALA A 42 -4.31 -9.98 8.85
CA ALA A 42 -2.90 -10.29 9.10
C ALA A 42 -2.52 -11.72 8.70
N LEU A 43 -3.46 -12.67 8.76
CA LEU A 43 -3.30 -14.14 8.67
C LEU A 43 -2.37 -14.76 9.73
N THR A 44 -1.33 -14.04 10.13
CA THR A 44 -0.37 -14.38 11.15
C THR A 44 0.12 -13.10 11.84
N PRO A 45 0.30 -13.10 13.17
CA PRO A 45 0.80 -11.92 13.88
C PRO A 45 2.30 -11.71 13.63
N ARG A 46 3.00 -12.73 13.09
CA ARG A 46 4.47 -12.78 12.96
C ARG A 46 5.04 -11.57 12.23
N PHE A 47 4.40 -11.14 11.15
CA PHE A 47 4.93 -10.05 10.33
C PHE A 47 4.58 -8.67 10.88
N LEU A 48 3.49 -8.54 11.64
CA LEU A 48 3.07 -7.28 12.25
C LEU A 48 3.74 -7.00 13.60
N LEU A 49 4.07 -8.06 14.36
CA LEU A 49 4.61 -7.95 15.72
C LEU A 49 6.13 -8.09 15.80
N ARG A 50 6.82 -8.18 14.67
CA ARG A 50 8.29 -8.18 14.59
C ARG A 50 8.79 -6.95 13.84
N PRO A 51 10.02 -6.50 14.12
CA PRO A 51 10.64 -5.49 13.30
C PRO A 51 10.67 -5.91 11.84
N TYR A 52 10.35 -4.95 10.97
CA TYR A 52 10.56 -5.00 9.55
C TYR A 52 11.36 -3.74 9.20
N LEU A 53 12.63 -3.95 8.88
CA LEU A 53 13.67 -2.93 8.71
C LEU A 53 14.35 -3.15 7.34
N PRO A 54 15.23 -2.25 6.85
CA PRO A 54 15.81 -2.35 5.51
C PRO A 54 16.48 -3.70 5.22
N GLU A 55 17.14 -4.32 6.20
CA GLU A 55 17.76 -5.64 6.06
C GLU A 55 16.74 -6.81 5.97
N HIS A 56 15.51 -6.60 6.44
CA HIS A 56 14.42 -7.54 6.23
C HIS A 56 13.86 -7.41 4.81
N TYR A 57 13.69 -6.17 4.33
CA TYR A 57 13.27 -5.92 2.96
C TYR A 57 14.30 -6.43 1.95
N LEU A 58 15.59 -6.18 2.19
CA LEU A 58 16.70 -6.73 1.39
C LEU A 58 16.58 -8.25 1.20
N ARG A 59 16.32 -8.99 2.28
CA ARG A 59 16.13 -10.44 2.21
C ARG A 59 14.90 -10.84 1.41
N ASP A 60 13.81 -10.08 1.50
CA ASP A 60 12.57 -10.38 0.78
C ASP A 60 12.64 -10.07 -0.72
N VAL A 61 13.57 -9.19 -1.13
CA VAL A 61 13.78 -8.81 -2.54
C VAL A 61 14.97 -9.53 -3.19
N ALA A 62 15.70 -10.37 -2.44
CA ALA A 62 16.92 -11.03 -2.93
C ALA A 62 16.71 -11.87 -4.19
N ASP A 63 15.57 -12.57 -4.28
CA ASP A 63 15.24 -13.44 -5.42
C ASP A 63 14.60 -12.68 -6.59
N VAL A 64 14.36 -11.36 -6.46
CA VAL A 64 13.72 -10.56 -7.51
C VAL A 64 14.62 -10.45 -8.74
N GLU A 65 15.93 -10.27 -8.57
CA GLU A 65 16.86 -10.15 -9.70
C GLU A 65 16.88 -11.43 -10.55
N ALA A 66 16.90 -12.60 -9.91
CA ALA A 66 16.81 -13.88 -10.62
C ALA A 66 15.48 -14.05 -11.37
N THR A 67 14.40 -13.44 -10.88
CA THR A 67 13.07 -13.52 -11.48
C THR A 67 12.86 -12.49 -12.61
N ALA A 68 13.36 -11.27 -12.43
CA ALA A 68 13.04 -10.12 -13.28
C ALA A 68 14.22 -9.66 -14.17
N GLY A 69 15.42 -10.20 -13.96
CA GLY A 69 16.65 -9.74 -14.61
C GLY A 69 17.15 -8.39 -14.11
N ALA A 70 16.55 -7.83 -13.06
CA ALA A 70 16.96 -6.58 -12.43
C ALA A 70 16.59 -6.59 -10.93
N PRO A 71 17.43 -6.02 -10.04
CA PRO A 71 17.13 -5.92 -8.62
C PRO A 71 16.16 -4.77 -8.33
N ILE A 72 15.60 -4.74 -7.12
CA ILE A 72 14.96 -3.55 -6.57
C ILE A 72 16.05 -2.65 -5.98
N SER A 73 16.50 -1.64 -6.74
CA SER A 73 17.59 -0.74 -6.32
C SER A 73 17.15 0.33 -5.33
N SER A 74 15.89 0.78 -5.40
CA SER A 74 15.36 1.81 -4.54
C SER A 74 13.89 1.58 -4.18
N ALA A 75 13.43 2.22 -3.11
CA ALA A 75 12.08 2.09 -2.61
C ALA A 75 11.51 3.41 -2.09
N VAL A 76 10.21 3.60 -2.28
CA VAL A 76 9.42 4.63 -1.59
C VAL A 76 8.80 4.01 -0.34
N HIS A 77 9.04 4.63 0.81
CA HIS A 77 8.38 4.27 2.07
C HIS A 77 7.00 4.91 2.12
N ILE A 78 5.98 4.12 2.48
CA ILE A 78 4.63 4.59 2.76
C ILE A 78 4.37 4.39 4.26
N GLU A 79 3.80 5.40 4.91
CA GLU A 79 3.48 5.40 6.34
C GLU A 79 2.87 4.08 6.83
N ALA A 80 3.15 3.73 8.07
CA ALA A 80 2.76 2.45 8.62
C ALA A 80 2.07 2.60 9.99
N SER A 81 1.18 3.57 10.14
CA SER A 81 0.35 3.77 11.33
C SER A 81 1.15 4.07 12.60
N TRP A 82 2.10 5.02 12.51
CA TRP A 82 2.77 5.55 13.69
C TRP A 82 1.78 6.24 14.64
N GLN A 83 1.86 5.92 15.92
CA GLN A 83 0.89 6.38 16.93
C GLN A 83 1.47 7.45 17.85
N GLY A 84 0.60 8.34 18.33
CA GLY A 84 0.95 9.33 19.36
C GLY A 84 -0.20 10.30 19.60
N SER A 85 -0.29 10.83 20.83
CA SER A 85 -1.32 11.83 21.19
C SER A 85 -0.98 13.24 20.70
N ASP A 86 0.29 13.49 20.36
CA ASP A 86 0.72 14.73 19.74
C ASP A 86 0.28 14.74 18.27
N PRO A 87 -0.45 15.76 17.79
CA PRO A 87 -0.80 15.89 16.37
C PRO A 87 0.42 15.85 15.43
N MET A 88 1.61 16.19 15.92
CA MET A 88 2.87 16.12 15.17
C MET A 88 3.54 14.73 15.19
N ALA A 89 3.02 13.78 15.96
CA ALA A 89 3.60 12.44 16.10
C ALA A 89 3.88 11.72 14.78
N PRO A 90 3.04 11.82 13.72
CA PRO A 90 3.31 11.17 12.44
C PRO A 90 4.64 11.60 11.78
N ALA A 91 5.10 12.83 12.00
CA ALA A 91 6.41 13.27 11.51
C ALA A 91 7.58 12.57 12.23
N GLY A 92 7.33 11.99 13.40
CA GLY A 92 8.27 11.08 14.07
C GLY A 92 8.58 9.83 13.23
N GLU A 93 7.59 9.30 12.49
CA GLU A 93 7.83 8.19 11.55
C GLU A 93 8.76 8.64 10.43
N THR A 94 8.50 9.79 9.81
CA THR A 94 9.36 10.33 8.75
C THR A 94 10.80 10.48 9.23
N ARG A 95 11.02 11.06 10.42
CA ARG A 95 12.36 11.17 11.01
C ARG A 95 13.01 9.82 11.24
N TRP A 96 12.25 8.85 11.76
CA TRP A 96 12.75 7.52 12.04
C TRP A 96 13.16 6.79 10.77
N ILE A 97 12.32 6.82 9.73
CA ILE A 97 12.57 6.21 8.42
C ILE A 97 13.80 6.80 7.75
N ASP A 98 13.93 8.12 7.77
CA ASP A 98 15.08 8.84 7.18
C ASP A 98 16.41 8.43 7.85
N ALA A 99 16.38 8.08 9.14
CA ALA A 99 17.54 7.64 9.90
C ALA A 99 17.91 6.16 9.70
N LEU A 100 17.07 5.35 9.04
CA LEU A 100 17.36 3.92 8.83
C LEU A 100 18.51 3.70 7.81
N PRO A 101 19.20 2.54 7.87
CA PRO A 101 20.38 2.26 7.04
C PRO A 101 20.03 1.83 5.60
N PHE A 102 19.16 2.57 4.91
CA PHE A 102 18.90 2.35 3.48
C PHE A 102 20.14 2.65 2.63
N GLY A 103 20.30 1.94 1.52
CA GLY A 103 21.47 2.08 0.64
C GLY A 103 22.78 1.53 1.22
N VAL A 104 22.75 0.90 2.40
CA VAL A 104 23.93 0.34 3.07
C VAL A 104 23.89 -1.19 2.99
N ALA A 105 25.05 -1.81 2.80
CA ALA A 105 25.20 -3.27 2.75
C ALA A 105 24.25 -3.97 1.75
N GLY A 106 24.02 -3.32 0.61
CA GLY A 106 23.16 -3.84 -0.47
C GLY A 106 21.65 -3.61 -0.25
N ALA A 107 21.23 -3.04 0.88
CA ALA A 107 19.82 -2.71 1.08
C ALA A 107 19.37 -1.65 0.04
N PRO A 108 18.15 -1.75 -0.52
CA PRO A 108 17.65 -0.76 -1.47
C PRO A 108 17.74 0.66 -0.91
N ALA A 109 18.02 1.64 -1.77
CA ALA A 109 18.05 3.05 -1.39
C ALA A 109 16.64 3.56 -1.01
N LEU A 110 16.56 4.51 -0.08
CA LEU A 110 15.31 5.20 0.22
C LEU A 110 15.14 6.36 -0.76
N ALA A 111 14.26 6.19 -1.73
CA ALA A 111 14.05 7.17 -2.79
C ALA A 111 13.16 8.33 -2.34
N ALA A 112 12.11 8.04 -1.57
CA ALA A 112 11.21 9.04 -1.01
C ALA A 112 10.44 8.51 0.19
N ILE A 113 9.86 9.43 0.95
CA ILE A 113 8.98 9.16 2.08
C ILE A 113 7.59 9.74 1.78
N VAL A 114 6.57 8.90 1.97
CA VAL A 114 5.17 9.31 2.09
C VAL A 114 4.74 9.11 3.54
N GLY A 115 4.37 10.21 4.21
CA GLY A 115 4.01 10.21 5.62
C GLY A 115 2.49 10.13 5.85
N HIS A 116 2.09 9.93 7.11
CA HIS A 116 0.67 10.02 7.46
C HIS A 116 0.28 11.47 7.70
N ALA A 117 -0.82 11.90 7.10
CA ALA A 117 -1.50 13.14 7.49
C ALA A 117 -3.00 12.98 7.25
N GLN A 118 -3.80 13.71 8.03
CA GLN A 118 -5.26 13.73 7.91
C GLN A 118 -5.69 15.12 7.44
N PRO A 119 -6.19 15.29 6.19
CA PRO A 119 -6.64 16.57 5.68
C PRO A 119 -7.68 17.30 6.56
N ARG A 120 -8.51 16.56 7.30
CA ARG A 120 -9.47 17.15 8.25
C ARG A 120 -8.85 17.79 9.50
N ASP A 121 -7.58 17.50 9.79
CA ASP A 121 -6.92 17.98 11.01
C ASP A 121 -6.62 19.49 10.91
N SER A 122 -6.99 20.24 11.96
CA SER A 122 -6.69 21.66 12.06
C SER A 122 -5.19 21.96 12.05
N HIS A 123 -4.35 21.02 12.51
CA HIS A 123 -2.89 21.12 12.55
C HIS A 123 -2.19 20.68 11.26
N LEU A 124 -2.93 20.30 10.21
CA LEU A 124 -2.36 19.75 8.97
C LEU A 124 -1.18 20.56 8.44
N GLY A 125 -1.29 21.89 8.35
CA GLY A 125 -0.23 22.73 7.82
C GLY A 125 1.07 22.71 8.65
N ALA A 126 0.94 22.57 9.97
CA ALA A 126 2.09 22.42 10.87
C ALA A 126 2.72 21.02 10.73
N LEU A 127 1.89 19.98 10.61
CA LEU A 127 2.33 18.60 10.42
C LEU A 127 3.09 18.42 9.11
N LEU A 128 2.56 18.93 7.99
CA LEU A 128 3.24 18.88 6.68
C LEU A 128 4.61 19.56 6.74
N SER A 129 4.69 20.74 7.35
CA SER A 129 5.96 21.44 7.58
C SER A 129 6.93 20.64 8.47
N MET A 130 6.41 19.84 9.41
CA MET A 130 7.24 18.99 10.28
C MET A 130 7.77 17.75 9.54
N HIS A 131 6.96 17.15 8.66
CA HIS A 131 7.43 16.08 7.78
C HIS A 131 8.59 16.56 6.88
N GLU A 132 8.41 17.70 6.21
CA GLU A 132 9.43 18.31 5.34
C GLU A 132 10.74 18.55 6.08
N ARG A 133 10.70 19.07 7.32
CA ARG A 133 11.91 19.27 8.15
C ARG A 133 12.53 17.97 8.66
N SER A 134 11.73 16.92 8.81
CA SER A 134 12.19 15.63 9.34
C SER A 134 12.83 14.74 8.28
N ALA A 135 12.55 14.99 7.01
CA ALA A 135 13.06 14.26 5.86
C ALA A 135 14.37 14.89 5.35
N GLN A 136 15.51 14.50 5.92
CA GLN A 136 16.81 15.13 5.63
C GLN A 136 17.61 14.42 4.55
N ARG A 137 17.52 13.09 4.47
CA ARG A 137 18.29 12.25 3.53
C ARG A 137 17.47 11.86 2.31
N ALA A 138 16.19 11.52 2.49
CA ALA A 138 15.27 11.21 1.41
C ALA A 138 14.13 12.25 1.36
N PRO A 139 13.69 12.68 0.18
CA PRO A 139 12.66 13.71 0.07
C PRO A 139 11.30 13.22 0.59
N PHE A 140 10.59 14.09 1.31
CA PHE A 140 9.17 13.94 1.59
C PHE A 140 8.35 14.31 0.35
N ARG A 141 7.58 13.37 -0.21
CA ARG A 141 6.94 13.54 -1.52
C ARG A 141 5.43 13.45 -1.51
N GLY A 142 4.84 12.97 -0.43
CA GLY A 142 3.39 12.82 -0.33
C GLY A 142 2.91 12.48 1.06
N ILE A 143 1.58 12.38 1.16
CA ILE A 143 0.90 11.86 2.34
C ILE A 143 0.01 10.67 2.00
N ARG A 144 -0.32 9.86 3.00
CA ARG A 144 -1.38 8.87 2.94
C ARG A 144 -2.41 9.11 4.04
N THR A 145 -3.68 8.93 3.67
CA THR A 145 -4.78 8.71 4.59
C THR A 145 -5.46 7.41 4.20
N MET A 146 -5.49 6.42 5.09
CA MET A 146 -6.20 5.17 4.85
C MET A 146 -7.70 5.42 5.05
N ALA A 147 -8.43 5.59 3.95
CA ALA A 147 -9.84 5.96 3.93
C ALA A 147 -10.78 4.75 3.70
N ALA A 148 -10.22 3.55 3.71
CA ALA A 148 -10.94 2.30 3.57
C ALA A 148 -11.90 2.07 4.75
N HIS A 149 -13.19 1.98 4.45
CA HIS A 149 -14.26 1.65 5.39
C HIS A 149 -15.24 0.72 4.69
N HIS A 150 -15.63 -0.40 5.32
CA HIS A 150 -16.47 -1.42 4.69
C HIS A 150 -17.82 -1.58 5.41
N PRO A 151 -18.95 -1.70 4.69
CA PRO A 151 -20.27 -1.95 5.29
C PRO A 151 -20.44 -3.38 5.85
N ASP A 152 -19.38 -4.19 5.88
CA ASP A 152 -19.38 -5.51 6.51
C ASP A 152 -18.61 -5.37 7.82
N PRO A 153 -19.27 -5.52 8.98
CA PRO A 153 -18.67 -5.21 10.28
C PRO A 153 -17.54 -6.16 10.70
N LYS A 154 -17.24 -7.19 9.89
CA LYS A 154 -16.12 -8.12 10.10
C LYS A 154 -14.98 -7.92 9.11
N VAL A 155 -15.10 -6.97 8.19
CA VAL A 155 -13.97 -6.45 7.40
C VAL A 155 -13.34 -5.30 8.18
N ARG A 156 -12.01 -5.16 8.14
CA ARG A 156 -11.29 -4.16 8.94
C ARG A 156 -11.49 -2.75 8.38
N ASP A 157 -12.05 -1.84 9.16
CA ASP A 157 -12.06 -0.42 8.81
C ASP A 157 -10.72 0.25 9.13
N TRP A 158 -10.34 1.27 8.36
CA TRP A 158 -9.16 2.11 8.60
C TRP A 158 -9.51 3.55 8.94
N THR A 159 -10.79 3.89 8.81
CA THR A 159 -11.39 5.14 9.25
C THR A 159 -12.78 4.85 9.81
N ASP A 160 -13.23 5.67 10.75
CA ASP A 160 -14.58 5.66 11.31
C ASP A 160 -15.60 6.39 10.42
N THR A 161 -15.13 7.03 9.34
CA THR A 161 -15.92 7.91 8.49
C THR A 161 -16.09 7.26 7.12
N PRO A 162 -17.26 6.66 6.80
CA PRO A 162 -17.57 6.27 5.44
C PRO A 162 -17.49 7.48 4.51
N HIS A 163 -17.06 7.26 3.26
CA HIS A 163 -16.95 8.31 2.26
C HIS A 163 -16.02 9.48 2.62
N LEU A 164 -14.99 9.20 3.43
CA LEU A 164 -14.05 10.22 3.91
C LEU A 164 -13.47 11.10 2.79
N LEU A 165 -13.07 10.53 1.65
CA LEU A 165 -12.40 11.32 0.59
C LEU A 165 -13.35 12.31 -0.10
N ALA A 166 -14.66 12.05 -0.06
CA ALA A 166 -15.69 12.91 -0.64
C ALA A 166 -16.34 13.84 0.41
N SER A 167 -15.94 13.76 1.68
CA SER A 167 -16.51 14.60 2.72
C SER A 167 -16.02 16.04 2.60
N ARG A 168 -16.91 17.00 2.88
CA ARG A 168 -16.64 18.44 2.69
C ARG A 168 -15.40 18.93 3.45
N ASP A 169 -15.24 18.46 4.69
CA ASP A 169 -14.10 18.78 5.55
C ASP A 169 -12.78 18.20 5.03
N PHE A 170 -12.80 16.98 4.48
CA PHE A 170 -11.64 16.38 3.86
C PHE A 170 -11.23 17.13 2.60
N LEU A 171 -12.17 17.39 1.68
CA LEU A 171 -11.94 18.16 0.46
C LEU A 171 -11.34 19.52 0.80
N HIS A 172 -11.99 20.30 1.68
CA HIS A 172 -11.49 21.61 2.09
C HIS A 172 -10.07 21.57 2.68
N GLY A 173 -9.76 20.57 3.51
CA GLY A 173 -8.42 20.38 4.06
C GLY A 173 -7.37 19.96 3.02
N PHE A 174 -7.80 19.20 2.01
CA PHE A 174 -6.94 18.65 0.97
C PHE A 174 -6.29 19.72 0.09
N ALA A 175 -6.92 20.88 -0.06
CA ALA A 175 -6.33 22.03 -0.76
C ALA A 175 -4.90 22.34 -0.28
N ARG A 176 -4.62 22.23 1.02
CA ARG A 176 -3.28 22.47 1.60
C ARG A 176 -2.23 21.42 1.18
N VAL A 177 -2.67 20.21 0.85
CA VAL A 177 -1.82 19.13 0.33
C VAL A 177 -1.52 19.41 -1.14
N ALA A 178 -2.54 19.76 -1.92
CA ALA A 178 -2.43 20.11 -3.33
C ALA A 178 -1.53 21.34 -3.57
N GLU A 179 -1.72 22.41 -2.78
CA GLU A 179 -0.92 23.64 -2.84
C GLU A 179 0.59 23.41 -2.63
N ARG A 180 0.95 22.37 -1.87
CA ARG A 180 2.35 21.97 -1.61
C ARG A 180 2.92 21.04 -2.69
N GLY A 181 2.13 20.65 -3.68
CA GLY A 181 2.52 19.69 -4.72
C GLY A 181 2.85 18.30 -4.17
N LEU A 182 2.30 17.94 -3.00
CA LEU A 182 2.48 16.62 -2.39
C LEU A 182 1.54 15.61 -3.07
N SER A 183 2.03 14.40 -3.35
CA SER A 183 1.16 13.33 -3.83
C SER A 183 0.26 12.83 -2.70
N PHE A 184 -0.93 12.35 -3.04
CA PHE A 184 -1.84 11.70 -2.10
C PHE A 184 -2.00 10.23 -2.42
N GLU A 185 -1.64 9.36 -1.48
CA GLU A 185 -1.92 7.93 -1.55
C GLU A 185 -3.37 7.68 -1.08
N ALA A 186 -4.21 7.24 -2.01
CA ALA A 186 -5.61 6.91 -1.79
C ALA A 186 -5.76 5.39 -1.61
N TRP A 187 -5.75 4.94 -0.35
CA TRP A 187 -6.17 3.57 -0.05
C TRP A 187 -7.63 3.53 0.41
N VAL A 188 -8.48 2.94 -0.43
CA VAL A 188 -9.91 2.73 -0.23
C VAL A 188 -10.32 1.30 -0.62
N TYR A 189 -11.52 0.86 -0.24
CA TYR A 189 -12.13 -0.34 -0.81
C TYR A 189 -12.82 -0.06 -2.15
N SER A 190 -12.97 -1.09 -2.99
CA SER A 190 -13.48 -0.92 -4.37
C SER A 190 -14.81 -0.17 -4.48
N HIS A 191 -15.73 -0.38 -3.53
CA HIS A 191 -17.02 0.30 -3.53
C HIS A 191 -16.94 1.80 -3.22
N GLN A 192 -15.78 2.30 -2.79
CA GLN A 192 -15.48 3.71 -2.50
C GLN A 192 -14.68 4.37 -3.64
N LEU A 193 -14.49 3.72 -4.80
CA LEU A 193 -13.78 4.30 -5.95
C LEU A 193 -14.37 5.65 -6.40
N HIS A 194 -15.69 5.81 -6.26
CA HIS A 194 -16.35 7.08 -6.56
C HIS A 194 -15.81 8.25 -5.70
N ASP A 195 -15.48 8.00 -4.43
CA ASP A 195 -14.95 9.04 -3.54
C ASP A 195 -13.58 9.54 -4.01
N VAL A 196 -12.77 8.65 -4.60
CA VAL A 196 -11.49 9.01 -5.23
C VAL A 196 -11.73 9.87 -6.46
N ALA A 197 -12.72 9.53 -7.29
CA ALA A 197 -13.08 10.34 -8.47
C ALA A 197 -13.58 11.73 -8.09
N VAL A 198 -14.36 11.87 -7.01
CA VAL A 198 -14.78 13.17 -6.47
C VAL A 198 -13.56 14.00 -6.08
N LEU A 199 -12.66 13.45 -5.25
CA LEU A 199 -11.43 14.14 -4.85
C LEU A 199 -10.57 14.55 -6.05
N ALA A 200 -10.43 13.66 -7.03
CA ALA A 200 -9.61 13.90 -8.22
C ALA A 200 -10.18 15.01 -9.13
N ARG A 201 -11.51 15.10 -9.23
CA ARG A 201 -12.18 16.16 -10.00
C ARG A 201 -12.15 17.51 -9.30
N GLU A 202 -12.18 17.51 -7.97
CA GLU A 202 -12.09 18.73 -7.16
C GLU A 202 -10.69 19.36 -7.25
N TYR A 203 -9.64 18.53 -7.28
CA TYR A 203 -8.24 18.96 -7.33
C TYR A 203 -7.51 18.39 -8.55
N PRO A 204 -7.84 18.83 -9.78
CA PRO A 204 -7.28 18.29 -11.03
C PRO A 204 -5.76 18.49 -11.18
N GLU A 205 -5.17 19.41 -10.43
CA GLU A 205 -3.71 19.66 -10.36
C GLU A 205 -2.97 18.72 -9.41
N ALA A 206 -3.67 18.11 -8.44
CA ALA A 206 -3.06 17.23 -7.45
C ALA A 206 -2.78 15.84 -8.04
N THR A 207 -1.65 15.23 -7.69
CA THR A 207 -1.38 13.83 -8.05
C THR A 207 -1.95 12.89 -7.00
N ILE A 208 -2.92 12.08 -7.42
CA ILE A 208 -3.54 11.05 -6.57
C ILE A 208 -3.04 9.69 -7.04
N VAL A 209 -2.55 8.88 -6.09
CA VAL A 209 -2.01 7.55 -6.32
C VAL A 209 -3.00 6.54 -5.73
N LEU A 210 -3.66 5.78 -6.59
CA LEU A 210 -4.61 4.74 -6.20
C LEU A 210 -3.86 3.50 -5.74
N ASP A 211 -4.03 3.15 -4.48
CA ASP A 211 -3.38 1.99 -3.86
C ASP A 211 -4.21 0.70 -4.05
N HIS A 212 -3.50 -0.42 -4.21
CA HIS A 212 -4.02 -1.78 -4.03
C HIS A 212 -5.29 -2.10 -4.82
N TYR A 213 -5.38 -1.56 -6.04
CA TYR A 213 -6.54 -1.68 -6.93
C TYR A 213 -7.85 -1.16 -6.33
N ALA A 214 -7.82 -0.27 -5.32
CA ALA A 214 -8.96 -0.03 -4.43
C ALA A 214 -9.57 -1.35 -3.95
N THR A 215 -8.88 -2.02 -3.05
CA THR A 215 -9.00 -3.45 -2.73
C THR A 215 -10.44 -3.99 -2.89
N PRO A 216 -10.71 -4.83 -3.91
CA PRO A 216 -11.99 -5.50 -4.09
C PRO A 216 -12.12 -6.66 -3.09
N VAL A 217 -12.51 -6.32 -1.87
CA VAL A 217 -12.60 -7.27 -0.74
C VAL A 217 -13.43 -8.49 -1.10
N GLY A 218 -12.86 -9.67 -0.87
CA GLY A 218 -13.54 -10.96 -1.09
C GLY A 218 -13.79 -11.32 -2.55
N VAL A 219 -13.13 -10.65 -3.51
CA VAL A 219 -13.30 -10.97 -4.94
C VAL A 219 -12.93 -12.42 -5.29
N PHE A 220 -12.02 -13.04 -4.52
CA PHE A 220 -11.58 -14.43 -4.71
C PHE A 220 -12.09 -15.41 -3.66
N GLY A 221 -12.77 -14.94 -2.61
CA GLY A 221 -13.23 -15.80 -1.53
C GLY A 221 -14.02 -15.07 -0.45
N PRO A 222 -14.64 -15.82 0.49
CA PRO A 222 -15.38 -15.22 1.59
C PRO A 222 -14.46 -14.36 2.48
N MET A 223 -14.97 -13.20 2.88
CA MET A 223 -14.34 -12.25 3.80
C MET A 223 -15.40 -11.62 4.70
N GLY A 224 -15.03 -11.33 5.94
CA GLY A 224 -15.95 -10.76 6.91
C GLY A 224 -17.15 -11.67 7.22
N ALA A 225 -18.31 -11.08 7.41
CA ALA A 225 -19.52 -11.80 7.78
C ALA A 225 -20.32 -12.28 6.55
N ARG A 226 -20.19 -11.57 5.42
CA ARG A 226 -21.06 -11.75 4.25
C ARG A 226 -20.42 -11.42 2.90
N THR A 227 -19.19 -10.89 2.88
CA THR A 227 -18.58 -10.36 1.64
C THR A 227 -17.93 -11.49 0.83
N GLY A 228 -18.33 -11.66 -0.44
CA GLY A 228 -17.71 -12.67 -1.32
C GLY A 228 -18.08 -14.14 -1.06
N HIS A 229 -19.08 -14.42 -0.20
CA HIS A 229 -19.46 -15.79 0.19
C HIS A 229 -20.07 -16.63 -0.94
N THR A 230 -20.66 -16.00 -1.96
CA THR A 230 -21.27 -16.70 -3.11
C THR A 230 -20.58 -16.29 -4.40
N ALA A 231 -20.63 -17.15 -5.42
CA ALA A 231 -20.08 -16.82 -6.74
C ALA A 231 -20.74 -15.57 -7.34
N ALA A 232 -22.05 -15.39 -7.14
CA ALA A 232 -22.78 -14.21 -7.57
C ALA A 232 -22.28 -12.93 -6.86
N ALA A 233 -22.04 -12.99 -5.54
CA ALA A 233 -21.50 -11.84 -4.80
C ALA A 233 -20.09 -11.47 -5.27
N ARG A 234 -19.24 -12.45 -5.57
CA ARG A 234 -17.89 -12.20 -6.12
C ARG A 234 -17.93 -11.60 -7.53
N ALA A 235 -18.82 -12.09 -8.38
CA ALA A 235 -19.03 -11.52 -9.71
C ALA A 235 -19.51 -10.06 -9.65
N ASP A 236 -20.41 -9.76 -8.71
CA ASP A 236 -20.94 -8.43 -8.45
C ASP A 236 -19.88 -7.46 -7.88
N ILE A 237 -19.01 -7.93 -6.97
CA ILE A 237 -17.83 -7.17 -6.51
C ILE A 237 -16.94 -6.82 -7.71
N LEU A 238 -16.62 -7.80 -8.55
CA LEU A 238 -15.76 -7.59 -9.72
C LEU A 238 -16.40 -6.63 -10.74
N ALA A 239 -17.70 -6.74 -10.99
CA ALA A 239 -18.41 -5.86 -11.92
C ALA A 239 -18.38 -4.40 -11.45
N ARG A 240 -18.77 -4.14 -10.20
CA ARG A 240 -18.70 -2.78 -9.62
C ARG A 240 -17.29 -2.23 -9.57
N TRP A 241 -16.30 -3.08 -9.28
CA TRP A 241 -14.90 -2.69 -9.31
C TRP A 241 -14.47 -2.22 -10.69
N ARG A 242 -14.86 -2.91 -11.78
CA ARG A 242 -14.55 -2.49 -13.16
C ARG A 242 -15.14 -1.12 -13.47
N ASP A 243 -16.41 -0.90 -13.12
CA ASP A 243 -17.10 0.37 -13.37
C ASP A 243 -16.44 1.52 -12.60
N GLY A 244 -16.18 1.33 -11.31
CA GLY A 244 -15.50 2.33 -10.48
C GLY A 244 -14.05 2.58 -10.94
N MET A 245 -13.34 1.55 -11.39
CA MET A 245 -11.97 1.68 -11.88
C MET A 245 -11.94 2.49 -13.18
N ALA A 246 -12.91 2.29 -14.07
CA ALA A 246 -13.06 3.09 -15.28
C ALA A 246 -13.40 4.56 -14.97
N GLU A 247 -14.26 4.81 -13.97
CA GLU A 247 -14.55 6.18 -13.51
C GLU A 247 -13.29 6.90 -13.02
N VAL A 248 -12.51 6.24 -12.16
CA VAL A 248 -11.27 6.81 -11.62
C VAL A 248 -10.21 6.98 -12.71
N ALA A 249 -10.07 6.00 -13.62
CA ALA A 249 -9.12 6.08 -14.72
C ALA A 249 -9.39 7.24 -15.69
N ALA A 250 -10.64 7.70 -15.80
CA ALA A 250 -11.01 8.89 -16.57
C ALA A 250 -10.43 10.20 -15.97
N CYS A 251 -10.08 10.20 -14.69
CA CYS A 251 -9.43 11.32 -14.02
C CYS A 251 -7.92 11.29 -14.32
N ARG A 252 -7.43 12.22 -15.16
CA ARG A 252 -6.06 12.21 -15.69
C ARG A 252 -4.97 12.39 -14.62
N ASN A 253 -5.32 13.02 -13.51
CA ASN A 253 -4.47 13.27 -12.36
C ASN A 253 -4.39 12.09 -11.38
N VAL A 254 -5.12 11.00 -11.64
CA VAL A 254 -4.99 9.74 -10.92
C VAL A 254 -4.02 8.81 -11.64
N VAL A 255 -3.06 8.30 -10.90
CA VAL A 255 -2.18 7.18 -11.25
C VAL A 255 -2.49 6.00 -10.35
N ALA A 256 -2.17 4.77 -10.75
CA ALA A 256 -2.47 3.57 -9.98
C ALA A 256 -1.23 2.73 -9.72
N LYS A 257 -1.25 2.00 -8.60
CA LYS A 257 -0.25 0.99 -8.29
C LYS A 257 -0.73 -0.40 -8.65
N HIS A 258 0.11 -1.15 -9.35
CA HIS A 258 0.08 -2.61 -9.30
C HIS A 258 0.69 -3.05 -7.97
N SER A 259 -0.14 -3.05 -6.92
CA SER A 259 0.25 -3.38 -5.55
C SER A 259 -0.86 -4.12 -4.81
N GLY A 260 -0.55 -4.74 -3.66
CA GLY A 260 -1.54 -5.51 -2.90
C GLY A 260 -2.06 -6.72 -3.67
N VAL A 261 -1.28 -7.25 -4.62
CA VAL A 261 -1.68 -8.37 -5.47
C VAL A 261 -1.86 -9.65 -4.66
N ALA A 262 -1.19 -9.77 -3.51
CA ALA A 262 -1.31 -10.90 -2.61
C ALA A 262 -1.93 -10.48 -1.27
N PHE A 263 -2.70 -9.39 -1.27
CA PHE A 263 -3.36 -8.91 -0.05
C PHE A 263 -4.47 -9.87 0.38
N SER A 264 -4.42 -10.33 1.63
CA SER A 264 -5.40 -11.24 2.25
C SER A 264 -6.86 -10.81 2.07
N PHE A 265 -7.15 -9.50 2.08
CA PHE A 265 -8.51 -9.00 1.86
C PHE A 265 -9.13 -9.38 0.52
N LEU A 266 -8.33 -9.76 -0.49
CA LEU A 266 -8.87 -10.26 -1.75
C LEU A 266 -9.61 -11.60 -1.58
N GLY A 267 -9.51 -12.25 -0.42
CA GLY A 267 -10.19 -13.52 -0.13
C GLY A 267 -9.36 -14.74 -0.51
N TYR A 268 -8.03 -14.59 -0.54
CA TYR A 268 -7.13 -15.75 -0.52
C TYR A 268 -7.40 -16.57 0.75
N GLY A 269 -7.11 -17.88 0.72
CA GLY A 269 -7.35 -18.78 1.84
C GLY A 269 -6.88 -18.23 3.21
N HIS A 270 -7.45 -18.76 4.30
CA HIS A 270 -7.20 -18.26 5.65
C HIS A 270 -6.00 -18.94 6.35
N GLN A 271 -5.16 -19.69 5.62
CA GLN A 271 -3.96 -20.28 6.18
C GLN A 271 -2.93 -19.18 6.49
N SER A 272 -2.08 -19.44 7.48
CA SER A 272 -1.07 -18.47 7.94
C SER A 272 0.03 -18.18 6.94
N SER A 273 0.22 -19.06 5.96
CA SER A 273 1.17 -18.90 4.86
C SER A 273 0.87 -19.84 3.70
N GLY A 274 1.22 -19.43 2.48
CA GLY A 274 1.22 -20.31 1.30
C GLY A 274 -0.15 -20.52 0.65
N ASN A 275 -1.11 -19.61 0.89
CA ASN A 275 -2.48 -19.71 0.39
C ASN A 275 -2.58 -19.76 -1.14
N ILE A 276 -1.64 -19.11 -1.83
CA ILE A 276 -1.63 -18.98 -3.29
C ILE A 276 -0.97 -20.20 -3.96
N GLY A 277 -0.05 -20.87 -3.27
CA GLY A 277 0.70 -22.01 -3.80
C GLY A 277 1.82 -21.62 -4.78
N SER A 278 1.48 -21.08 -5.96
CA SER A 278 2.44 -20.83 -7.05
C SER A 278 2.26 -19.48 -7.76
N GLN A 279 3.28 -19.01 -8.48
CA GLN A 279 3.18 -17.82 -9.33
C GLN A 279 2.10 -17.97 -10.40
N ALA A 280 2.04 -19.12 -11.08
CA ALA A 280 1.03 -19.37 -12.12
C ALA A 280 -0.40 -19.21 -11.56
N THR A 281 -0.65 -19.72 -10.35
CA THR A 281 -1.94 -19.53 -9.67
C THR A 281 -2.24 -18.05 -9.42
N LEU A 282 -1.24 -17.28 -8.97
CA LEU A 282 -1.41 -15.84 -8.75
C LEU A 282 -1.68 -15.09 -10.06
N THR A 283 -0.98 -15.46 -11.13
CA THR A 283 -1.16 -14.93 -12.48
C THR A 283 -2.57 -15.20 -12.99
N ASP A 284 -3.09 -16.42 -12.82
CA ASP A 284 -4.46 -16.76 -13.23
C ASP A 284 -5.52 -15.94 -12.47
N MET A 285 -5.32 -15.73 -11.17
CA MET A 285 -6.25 -14.99 -10.32
C MET A 285 -6.20 -13.47 -10.56
N MET A 286 -5.00 -12.90 -10.54
CA MET A 286 -4.79 -11.45 -10.62
C MET A 286 -4.68 -10.91 -12.04
N GLY A 287 -4.35 -11.76 -13.01
CA GLY A 287 -4.18 -11.38 -14.42
C GLY A 287 -5.33 -10.54 -14.98
N PRO A 288 -6.60 -10.91 -14.76
CA PRO A 288 -7.73 -10.10 -15.20
C PRO A 288 -7.80 -8.69 -14.56
N LEU A 289 -7.43 -8.54 -13.28
CA LEU A 289 -7.40 -7.24 -12.61
C LEU A 289 -6.21 -6.41 -13.10
N ILE A 290 -5.03 -7.02 -13.21
CA ILE A 290 -3.81 -6.37 -13.73
C ILE A 290 -4.08 -5.86 -15.15
N ALA A 291 -4.52 -6.73 -16.07
CA ALA A 291 -4.78 -6.39 -17.46
C ALA A 291 -5.83 -5.27 -17.59
N HIS A 292 -6.95 -5.36 -16.87
CA HIS A 292 -8.00 -4.35 -16.91
C HIS A 292 -7.51 -2.98 -16.41
N THR A 293 -6.80 -2.94 -15.29
CA THR A 293 -6.19 -1.70 -14.79
C THR A 293 -5.16 -1.15 -15.77
N THR A 294 -4.36 -2.02 -16.40
CA THR A 294 -3.39 -1.62 -17.42
C THR A 294 -4.06 -0.98 -18.64
N ASP A 295 -5.14 -1.59 -19.14
CA ASP A 295 -5.90 -1.09 -20.29
C ASP A 295 -6.53 0.28 -20.04
N LEU A 296 -7.05 0.50 -18.82
CA LEU A 296 -7.71 1.75 -18.44
C LEU A 296 -6.74 2.92 -18.20
N PHE A 297 -5.66 2.69 -17.46
CA PHE A 297 -4.75 3.76 -17.06
C PHE A 297 -3.74 4.10 -18.15
N GLY A 298 -3.37 3.10 -18.96
CA GLY A 298 -2.32 3.23 -19.96
C GLY A 298 -0.91 3.24 -19.35
N PRO A 299 0.12 3.27 -20.21
CA PRO A 299 1.50 3.02 -19.80
C PRO A 299 2.10 4.09 -18.89
N ASP A 300 1.59 5.32 -18.92
CA ASP A 300 2.19 6.46 -18.21
C ASP A 300 1.62 6.66 -16.80
N ARG A 301 0.63 5.89 -16.36
CA ARG A 301 -0.08 6.11 -15.09
C ARG A 301 -0.10 4.90 -14.17
N LEU A 302 0.86 3.99 -14.35
CA LEU A 302 0.95 2.73 -13.60
C LEU A 302 2.32 2.60 -12.96
N MET A 303 2.38 2.15 -11.71
CA MET A 303 3.66 1.86 -11.06
C MET A 303 3.60 0.58 -10.22
N PHE A 304 4.73 -0.08 -10.03
CA PHE A 304 4.84 -1.22 -9.13
C PHE A 304 4.83 -0.77 -7.66
N GLY A 305 4.16 -1.53 -6.80
CA GLY A 305 4.33 -1.42 -5.35
C GLY A 305 4.25 -2.80 -4.69
N SER A 306 5.25 -3.15 -3.89
CA SER A 306 5.29 -4.49 -3.25
C SER A 306 4.19 -4.72 -2.22
N ASN A 307 3.71 -3.67 -1.53
CA ASN A 307 2.89 -3.77 -0.31
C ASN A 307 3.57 -4.58 0.82
N PHE A 308 4.90 -4.74 0.79
CA PHE A 308 5.59 -5.54 1.78
C PHE A 308 5.76 -4.79 3.11
N PRO A 309 5.61 -5.49 4.26
CA PRO A 309 5.45 -6.95 4.39
C PRO A 309 3.98 -7.43 4.52
N ILE A 310 2.98 -6.61 4.17
CA ILE A 310 1.55 -6.97 4.32
C ILE A 310 1.17 -8.15 3.43
N ASP A 311 1.67 -8.20 2.20
CA ASP A 311 1.42 -9.29 1.24
C ASP A 311 2.21 -10.58 1.57
N LYS A 312 3.19 -10.50 2.47
CA LYS A 312 4.16 -11.57 2.78
C LYS A 312 3.55 -12.90 3.24
N PRO A 313 2.43 -12.97 3.99
CA PRO A 313 1.78 -14.25 4.28
C PRO A 313 1.43 -15.05 3.01
N ASN A 314 1.09 -14.36 1.92
CA ASN A 314 0.50 -15.00 0.75
C ASN A 314 1.52 -15.25 -0.37
N ALA A 315 2.43 -14.31 -0.63
CA ALA A 315 3.42 -14.43 -1.70
C ALA A 315 4.75 -13.77 -1.32
N SER A 316 5.85 -14.20 -1.95
CA SER A 316 7.14 -13.50 -1.89
C SER A 316 7.15 -12.31 -2.87
N VAL A 317 8.10 -11.37 -2.72
CA VAL A 317 8.23 -10.25 -3.67
C VAL A 317 8.55 -10.78 -5.07
N ALA A 318 9.40 -11.80 -5.17
CA ALA A 318 9.72 -12.46 -6.43
C ALA A 318 8.47 -13.02 -7.13
N THR A 319 7.60 -13.73 -6.41
CA THR A 319 6.33 -14.24 -6.96
C THR A 319 5.41 -13.10 -7.42
N ILE A 320 5.34 -12.00 -6.67
CA ILE A 320 4.55 -10.81 -7.05
C ILE A 320 5.10 -10.17 -8.33
N VAL A 321 6.42 -9.94 -8.39
CA VAL A 321 7.05 -9.35 -9.57
C VAL A 321 6.91 -10.26 -10.78
N GLY A 322 7.15 -11.56 -10.63
CA GLY A 322 6.95 -12.56 -11.69
C GLY A 322 5.51 -12.59 -12.20
N THR A 323 4.51 -12.51 -11.31
CA THR A 323 3.09 -12.40 -11.69
C THR A 323 2.83 -11.18 -12.58
N LEU A 324 3.39 -10.02 -12.22
CA LEU A 324 3.26 -8.81 -13.03
C LEU A 324 3.99 -8.94 -14.36
N LEU A 325 5.16 -9.59 -14.40
CA LEU A 325 5.89 -9.84 -15.63
C LEU A 325 5.13 -10.78 -16.57
N ASP A 326 4.52 -11.84 -16.07
CA ASP A 326 3.71 -12.78 -16.87
C ASP A 326 2.60 -12.04 -17.64
N VAL A 327 2.00 -11.02 -17.02
CA VAL A 327 0.87 -10.26 -17.59
C VAL A 327 1.33 -9.07 -18.44
N LEU A 328 2.40 -8.38 -18.02
CA LEU A 328 2.81 -7.10 -18.61
C LEU A 328 3.91 -7.25 -19.68
N ALA A 329 4.79 -8.24 -19.58
CA ALA A 329 5.88 -8.42 -20.53
C ALA A 329 5.41 -8.60 -21.99
N PRO A 330 4.31 -9.33 -22.28
CA PRO A 330 3.78 -9.42 -23.65
C PRO A 330 3.37 -8.07 -24.26
N ARG A 331 3.18 -7.02 -23.44
CA ARG A 331 2.80 -5.67 -23.87
C ARG A 331 4.03 -4.79 -24.17
N GLY A 332 5.24 -5.33 -24.05
CA GLY A 332 6.48 -4.72 -24.52
C GLY A 332 7.35 -4.09 -23.42
N PRO A 333 8.65 -3.91 -23.72
CA PRO A 333 9.64 -3.48 -22.74
C PRO A 333 9.44 -2.02 -22.27
N GLU A 334 8.80 -1.17 -23.08
CA GLU A 334 8.50 0.21 -22.67
C GLU A 334 7.53 0.25 -21.51
N LEU A 335 6.45 -0.55 -21.56
CA LEU A 335 5.48 -0.63 -20.46
C LEU A 335 6.17 -1.11 -19.18
N LEU A 336 6.99 -2.16 -19.26
CA LEU A 336 7.73 -2.68 -18.12
C LEU A 336 8.61 -1.60 -17.49
N ARG A 337 9.41 -0.89 -18.30
CA ARG A 337 10.28 0.20 -17.81
C ARG A 337 9.48 1.31 -17.12
N LYS A 338 8.32 1.68 -17.67
CA LYS A 338 7.45 2.69 -17.07
C LYS A 338 6.83 2.23 -15.76
N VAL A 339 6.29 1.00 -15.71
CA VAL A 339 5.66 0.43 -14.51
C VAL A 339 6.66 0.19 -13.38
N PHE A 340 7.83 -0.35 -13.69
CA PHE A 340 8.82 -0.70 -12.67
C PHE A 340 9.77 0.44 -12.29
N ARG A 341 9.82 1.54 -13.05
CA ARG A 341 10.76 2.66 -12.79
C ARG A 341 10.20 4.03 -13.12
N ASP A 342 10.01 4.35 -14.40
CA ASP A 342 9.95 5.76 -14.83
C ASP A 342 8.75 6.52 -14.26
N ASN A 343 7.60 5.85 -14.13
CA ASN A 343 6.41 6.49 -13.58
C ASN A 343 6.59 6.84 -12.10
N ALA A 344 7.28 5.99 -11.32
CA ALA A 344 7.59 6.31 -9.93
C ALA A 344 8.58 7.48 -9.83
N VAL A 345 9.61 7.52 -10.68
CA VAL A 345 10.55 8.65 -10.77
C VAL A 345 9.81 9.96 -11.04
N ARG A 346 8.92 9.97 -12.03
CA ARG A 346 8.12 11.16 -12.39
C ARG A 346 7.13 11.55 -11.29
N VAL A 347 6.32 10.60 -10.79
CA VAL A 347 5.26 10.87 -9.81
C VAL A 347 5.82 11.38 -8.49
N TYR A 348 6.88 10.74 -7.99
CA TYR A 348 7.52 11.15 -6.74
C TYR A 348 8.64 12.18 -6.94
N ARG A 349 8.84 12.69 -8.16
CA ARG A 349 9.82 13.74 -8.47
C ARG A 349 11.21 13.36 -7.97
N LEU A 350 11.66 12.15 -8.32
CA LEU A 350 12.96 11.62 -7.89
C LEU A 350 14.04 12.10 -8.86
N ASP A 351 15.23 12.43 -8.35
CA ASP A 351 16.36 12.80 -9.20
C ASP A 351 16.94 11.54 -9.86
N GLU A 352 17.33 11.60 -11.15
CA GLU A 352 17.83 10.42 -11.86
C GLU A 352 19.05 9.78 -11.19
N GLU A 353 19.94 10.59 -10.57
CA GLU A 353 21.12 10.12 -9.82
C GLU A 353 20.75 9.31 -8.56
N SER A 354 19.59 9.54 -7.96
CA SER A 354 19.10 8.77 -6.79
C SER A 354 18.57 7.37 -7.17
N SER A 355 18.47 7.08 -8.47
CA SER A 355 17.97 5.82 -9.02
C SER A 355 19.05 4.94 -9.65
N ASP A 356 20.29 5.43 -9.74
CA ASP A 356 21.42 4.73 -10.36
C ASP A 356 22.37 4.17 -9.29
N PRO A 357 22.40 2.84 -9.08
CA PRO A 357 23.38 2.25 -8.18
C PRO A 357 24.75 2.24 -8.87
N ARG A 358 25.58 3.25 -8.59
CA ARG A 358 27.01 3.16 -8.87
C ARG A 358 27.68 2.03 -8.10
#